data_AF-F0IAH0-F1
#
_entry.id   AF-F0IAH0-F1
#
_cell.length_a   1.000
_cell.length_b   1.000
_cell.length_c   1.000
_cell.angle_alpha   90.00
_cell.angle_beta   90.00
_cell.angle_gamma   90.00
#
_symmetry.space_group_name_H-M   'P 1'
#
loop_
_entity.id
_entity.type
_entity.pdbx_description
1 polymer ?
#
loop_
_entity_poly.entity_id
_entity_poly.type
_entity_poly.pdbx_seq_one_letter_code
_entity_poly.pdbx_strand_id
1 'polypeptide(L)' 'MTWIDNHLQDTDNPRQHGKGLTANRVGEWRYRVGNYRILANILDDEIIIEVFAVGHG' A
#
# COMPACT_ATOMS: atom_id res chain seq x y z
N MET A 1 9.06 -8.93 -7.23
CA MET A 1 8.96 -7.88 -6.21
C MET A 1 9.14 -6.46 -6.78
N THR A 2 9.15 -6.27 -8.10
CA THR A 2 9.52 -5.00 -8.75
C THR A 2 8.61 -3.80 -8.46
N TRP A 3 7.36 -4.00 -8.03
CA TRP A 3 6.46 -2.86 -7.86
C TRP A 3 6.75 -2.03 -6.61
N ILE A 4 7.05 -2.67 -5.47
CA ILE A 4 7.36 -1.97 -4.22
C ILE A 4 8.61 -1.12 -4.43
N ASP A 5 9.66 -1.70 -4.99
CA ASP A 5 10.92 -0.98 -5.26
C ASP A 5 10.68 0.23 -6.18
N ASN A 6 9.91 0.05 -7.27
CA ASN A 6 9.69 1.12 -8.24
C ASN A 6 8.77 2.27 -7.77
N HIS A 7 7.96 2.05 -6.73
CA HIS A 7 6.89 3.01 -6.36
C HIS A 7 6.93 3.46 -4.91
N LEU A 8 7.56 2.69 -4.02
CA LEU A 8 7.62 2.95 -2.58
C LEU A 8 9.05 3.12 -2.06
N GLN A 9 10.06 2.55 -2.72
CA GLN A 9 11.45 2.80 -2.32
C GLN A 9 11.81 4.26 -2.65
N ASP A 10 12.42 4.96 -1.68
CA ASP A 10 12.88 6.35 -1.80
C ASP A 10 11.79 7.33 -2.28
N THR A 11 10.52 7.03 -2.02
CA THR A 11 9.40 7.88 -2.41
C THR A 11 9.13 8.96 -1.38
N ASP A 12 9.02 10.22 -1.82
CA ASP A 12 8.61 11.33 -0.94
C ASP A 12 7.10 11.32 -0.66
N ASN A 13 6.33 10.54 -1.42
CA ASN A 13 4.88 10.47 -1.28
C ASN A 13 4.39 9.04 -1.46
N PRO A 14 4.40 8.22 -0.40
CA PRO A 14 3.90 6.85 -0.47
C PRO A 14 2.38 6.80 -0.69
N ARG A 15 1.64 7.90 -0.49
CA ARG A 15 0.18 7.92 -0.67
C ARG A 15 -0.25 7.98 -2.13
N GLN A 16 0.66 8.37 -3.04
CA GLN A 16 0.35 8.74 -4.43
C GLN A 16 -0.30 7.61 -5.28
N HIS A 17 0.07 6.35 -5.05
CA HIS A 17 -0.37 5.21 -5.87
C HIS A 17 -1.48 4.37 -5.21
N GLY A 18 -1.95 4.77 -4.04
CA GLY A 18 -2.93 4.01 -3.26
C GLY A 18 -4.18 4.79 -2.94
N LYS A 19 -5.04 4.18 -2.13
CA LYS A 19 -6.22 4.84 -1.55
C LYS A 19 -6.28 4.56 -0.05
N GLY A 20 -6.58 5.60 0.71
CA GLY A 20 -6.92 5.45 2.12
C GLY A 20 -8.17 4.61 2.30
N LEU A 21 -8.15 3.72 3.29
CA LEU A 21 -9.32 2.99 3.72
C LEU A 21 -10.19 3.85 4.65
N THR A 22 -11.46 3.48 4.74
CA THR A 22 -12.48 4.20 5.50
C THR A 22 -13.07 3.31 6.59
N ALA A 23 -14.01 3.85 7.37
CA ALA A 23 -14.69 3.16 8.46
C ALA A 23 -13.72 2.65 9.54
N ASN A 24 -13.73 1.36 9.85
CA ASN A 24 -12.91 0.77 10.91
C ASN A 24 -11.42 0.63 10.57
N ARG A 25 -10.99 1.10 9.38
CA ARG A 25 -9.62 1.00 8.87
C ARG A 25 -9.04 2.36 8.48
N VAL A 26 -9.58 3.45 9.04
CA VAL A 26 -9.05 4.80 8.82
C VAL A 26 -7.59 4.86 9.26
N GLY A 27 -6.73 5.41 8.40
CA GLY A 27 -5.28 5.45 8.60
C GLY A 27 -4.54 4.41 7.77
N GLU A 28 -5.19 3.30 7.41
CA GLU A 28 -4.62 2.28 6.53
C GLU A 28 -4.69 2.73 5.06
N TRP A 29 -3.71 2.30 4.28
CA TRP A 29 -3.57 2.57 2.85
C TRP A 29 -3.61 1.29 2.04
N ARG A 30 -4.22 1.33 0.86
CA ARG A 30 -4.28 0.17 -0.04
C ARG A 30 -3.72 0.49 -1.42
N TYR A 31 -2.77 -0.31 -1.88
CA TYR A 31 -2.26 -0.29 -3.25
C TYR A 31 -2.84 -1.43 -4.07
N ARG A 32 -3.12 -1.16 -5.35
CA ARG A 32 -3.47 -2.21 -6.32
C ARG A 32 -2.26 -2.47 -7.20
N VAL A 33 -1.85 -3.73 -7.27
CA VAL A 33 -0.73 -4.11 -8.09
C VAL A 33 -1.09 -5.35 -8.88
N GLY A 34 -1.38 -5.20 -10.17
CA GLY A 34 -1.94 -6.27 -10.99
C GLY A 34 -3.15 -6.93 -10.30
N ASN A 35 -2.98 -8.21 -9.94
CA ASN A 35 -4.00 -9.05 -9.31
C ASN A 35 -3.91 -9.12 -7.77
N TYR A 36 -2.97 -8.43 -7.14
CA TYR A 36 -2.83 -8.40 -5.68
C TYR A 36 -3.12 -7.02 -5.10
N ARG A 37 -3.37 -7.00 -3.79
CA ARG A 37 -3.64 -5.78 -3.01
C ARG A 37 -2.66 -5.73 -1.85
N ILE A 38 -1.91 -4.65 -1.76
CA ILE A 38 -1.04 -4.39 -0.63
C ILE A 38 -1.82 -3.50 0.34
N LEU A 39 -1.77 -3.85 1.62
CA LEU A 39 -2.22 -3.00 2.70
C LEU A 39 -0.98 -2.39 3.36
N ALA A 40 -1.04 -1.11 3.71
CA ALA A 40 0.09 -0.44 4.34
C ALA A 40 -0.38 0.54 5.40
N ASN A 41 0.38 0.61 6.49
CA ASN A 41 0.31 1.73 7.42
C ASN A 41 1.45 2.68 7.07
N ILE A 42 1.08 3.89 6.66
CA ILE A 42 2.03 4.95 6.35
C ILE A 42 2.17 5.79 7.62
N LEU A 43 3.25 5.58 8.34
CA LEU A 43 3.70 6.40 9.46
C LEU A 43 4.61 7.51 8.94
N ASP A 44 5.02 8.44 9.80
CA ASP A 44 5.75 9.63 9.38
C ASP A 44 7.07 9.28 8.66
N ASP A 45 7.92 8.49 9.30
CA ASP A 45 9.24 8.13 8.75
C ASP A 45 9.32 6.68 8.23
N GLU A 46 8.23 5.92 8.34
CA GLU A 46 8.23 4.48 8.04
C GLU A 46 6.94 4.03 7.34
N ILE A 47 7.09 3.07 6.42
CA ILE A 47 5.95 2.40 5.78
C ILE A 47 5.95 0.95 6.25
N ILE A 48 4.95 0.58 7.06
CA ILE A 48 4.74 -0.81 7.46
C ILE A 48 3.83 -1.45 6.40
N ILE A 49 4.37 -2.42 5.66
CA ILE A 49 3.68 -3.07 4.55
C ILE A 49 3.22 -4.46 4.96
N GLU A 50 1.91 -4.71 4.89
CA GLU A 50 1.31 -6.03 5.03
C GLU A 50 0.73 -6.49 3.68
N VAL A 51 1.36 -7.52 3.09
CA VAL A 51 0.98 -8.00 1.76
C VAL A 51 -0.06 -9.11 1.89
N PHE A 52 -1.26 -8.86 1.37
CA PHE A 52 -2.30 -9.86 1.25
C PHE A 52 -2.48 -10.27 -0.21
N ALA A 53 -2.35 -11.55 -0.51
CA ALA A 53 -2.80 -12.08 -1.78
C ALA A 53 -4.34 -12.09 -1.80
N VAL A 54 -4.95 -11.04 -2.31
CA VAL A 54 -6.40 -11.01 -2.55
C VAL A 54 -6.66 -11.33 -4.02
N GLY A 55 -6.69 -12.62 -4.34
CA GLY A 55 -7.17 -13.10 -5.63
C GLY A 55 -8.64 -12.72 -5.82
N HIS A 56 -8.99 -12.10 -6.93
CA HIS A 56 -10.34 -12.22 -7.49
C HIS A 56 -10.29 -13.42 -8.45
N GLY A 57 -11.28 -14.31 -8.33
CA GLY A 57 -11.64 -15.21 -9.40
C GLY A 57 -12.12 -14.46 -10.63
#